data_AF-A0A6I6QZ42-F1
#
_entry.id   AF-A0A6I6QZ42-F1
#
_cell.length_a   1.000
_cell.length_b   1.000
_cell.length_c   1.000
_cell.angle_alpha   90.00
_cell.angle_beta   90.00
_cell.angle_gamma   90.00
#
_symmetry.space_group_name_H-M   'P 1'
#
loop_
_entity.id
_entity.type
_entity.pdbx_description
1 polymer ?
#
loop_
_entity_poly.entity_id
_entity_poly.type
_entity_poly.pdbx_seq_one_letter_code
_entity_poly.pdbx_strand_id
1 'polypeptide(L)'
;MTISLRNATARERRRLENADPSELDPCELGLRRQWDALSVKHTRGLTVARHAGADARTRYRVYDGTLTRREVFYDQPSPLASVTVVSTPYGPRWVSDRDPYGPSWTDADEALAHVVEGLAWDAR
;
A
#
# COMPACT_ATOMS: atom_id res chain seq x y z
N MET A 1 18.49 5.43 -12.79
CA MET A 1 18.49 4.99 -11.38
C MET A 1 17.08 5.09 -10.86
N THR A 2 16.43 3.97 -10.55
CA THR A 2 15.11 3.95 -9.94
C THR A 2 15.27 4.18 -8.44
N ILE A 3 15.14 5.43 -8.00
CA ILE A 3 15.04 5.74 -6.57
C ILE A 3 13.76 5.07 -6.07
N SER A 4 13.89 4.13 -5.14
CA SER A 4 12.76 3.54 -4.41
C SER A 4 12.59 4.30 -3.11
N LEU A 5 11.36 4.63 -2.71
CA LEU A 5 11.05 5.22 -1.39
C LEU A 5 11.71 4.44 -0.24
N ARG A 6 11.89 3.12 -0.41
CA ARG A 6 12.55 2.23 0.55
C ARG A 6 14.02 2.58 0.80
N ASN A 7 14.73 3.03 -0.24
CA ASN A 7 16.16 3.32 -0.20
C ASN A 7 16.48 4.80 0.04
N ALA A 8 15.46 5.66 0.13
CA ALA A 8 15.65 7.06 0.44
C ALA A 8 16.19 7.24 1.86
N THR A 9 17.18 8.11 2.03
CA THR A 9 17.73 8.55 3.31
C THR A 9 16.70 9.36 4.09
N ALA A 10 16.86 9.48 5.42
CA ALA A 10 15.96 10.28 6.26
C ALA A 10 15.83 11.75 5.80
N ARG A 11 16.90 12.31 5.22
CA ARG A 11 16.91 13.65 4.64
C ARG A 11 16.07 13.73 3.37
N GLU A 12 16.22 12.79 2.46
CA GLU A 12 15.43 12.71 1.22
C GLU A 12 13.95 12.47 1.49
N ARG A 13 13.62 11.63 2.48
CA ARG A 13 12.24 11.40 2.93
C ARG A 13 11.60 12.69 3.43
N ARG A 14 12.30 13.43 4.30
CA ARG A 14 11.82 14.71 4.83
C ARG A 14 11.70 15.77 3.74
N ARG A 15 12.59 15.76 2.74
CA ARG A 15 12.50 16.62 1.56
C ARG A 15 11.25 16.29 0.74
N LEU A 16 11.07 15.02 0.36
CA LEU A 16 9.90 14.57 -0.41
C LEU A 16 8.58 14.90 0.29
N GLU A 17 8.51 14.81 1.62
CA GLU A 17 7.30 15.12 2.39
C GLU A 17 6.95 16.62 2.42
N ASN A 18 7.96 17.50 2.53
CA ASN A 18 7.74 18.92 2.81
C ASN A 18 7.99 19.85 1.62
N ALA A 19 8.66 19.38 0.56
CA ALA A 19 8.96 20.19 -0.61
C ALA A 19 7.68 20.55 -1.39
N ASP A 20 7.71 21.74 -2.00
CA ASP A 20 6.74 22.13 -3.02
C ASP A 20 6.93 21.22 -4.26
N PRO A 21 5.85 20.72 -4.90
CA PRO A 21 5.95 19.88 -6.09
C PRO A 21 6.77 20.50 -7.24
N SER A 22 6.86 21.82 -7.32
CA SER A 22 7.65 22.53 -8.34
C SER A 22 9.16 22.49 -8.10
N GLU A 23 9.60 22.15 -6.87
CA GLU A 23 11.01 22.08 -6.46
C GLU A 23 11.60 20.66 -6.56
N LEU A 24 10.77 19.69 -6.95
CA LEU A 24 11.15 18.27 -7.07
C LEU A 24 11.60 17.96 -8.50
N ASP A 25 12.69 17.20 -8.63
CA ASP A 25 13.08 16.67 -9.94
C ASP A 25 12.05 15.63 -10.45
N PRO A 26 12.05 15.25 -11.75
CA PRO A 26 11.04 14.32 -12.28
C PRO A 26 10.97 12.96 -11.57
N CYS A 27 12.08 12.46 -11.02
CA CYS A 27 12.12 11.22 -10.25
C CYS A 27 11.54 11.42 -8.84
N GLU A 28 11.93 12.50 -8.15
CA GLU A 28 11.37 12.90 -6.86
C GLU A 28 9.88 13.20 -6.95
N LEU A 29 9.44 13.87 -8.03
CA LEU A 29 8.04 14.17 -8.31
C LEU A 29 7.25 12.89 -8.58
N GLY A 30 7.84 11.90 -9.25
CA GLY A 30 7.26 10.57 -9.39
C GLY A 30 7.03 9.89 -8.05
N LEU A 31 8.01 9.98 -7.13
CA LEU A 31 7.90 9.42 -5.77
C LEU A 31 6.93 10.21 -4.89
N ARG A 32 6.87 11.54 -5.03
CA ARG A 32 5.91 12.40 -4.33
C ARG A 32 4.50 12.17 -4.83
N ARG A 33 4.28 12.02 -6.14
CA ARG A 33 2.96 11.64 -6.69
C ARG A 33 2.55 10.25 -6.24
N GLN A 34 3.48 9.30 -6.19
CA GLN A 34 3.23 8.00 -5.61
C GLN A 34 2.82 8.16 -4.16
N TRP A 35 3.59 8.90 -3.35
CA TRP A 35 3.32 9.23 -1.95
C TRP A 35 1.95 9.86 -1.75
N ASP A 36 1.60 10.90 -2.49
CA ASP A 36 0.33 11.63 -2.41
C ASP A 36 -0.85 10.75 -2.80
N ALA A 37 -0.67 9.80 -3.73
CA ALA A 37 -1.69 8.82 -4.10
C ALA A 37 -1.91 7.72 -3.04
N LEU A 38 -1.04 7.63 -2.02
CA LEU A 38 -1.16 6.67 -0.93
C LEU A 38 -2.14 7.17 0.13
N SER A 39 -3.18 6.39 0.39
CA SER A 39 -4.10 6.59 1.51
C SER A 39 -3.80 5.58 2.61
N VAL A 40 -3.84 6.04 3.87
CA VAL A 40 -3.79 5.18 5.06
C VAL A 40 -5.12 5.31 5.78
N LYS A 41 -5.74 4.17 6.09
CA LYS A 41 -6.98 4.08 6.86
C LYS A 41 -6.73 3.22 8.09
N HIS A 42 -7.37 3.56 9.19
CA HIS A 42 -7.33 2.75 10.42
C HIS A 42 -8.70 2.12 10.65
N THR A 43 -8.73 0.83 10.95
CA THR A 43 -9.97 0.12 11.24
C THR A 43 -9.70 -1.05 12.17
N ARG A 44 -10.50 -1.20 13.23
CA ARG A 44 -10.44 -2.34 14.17
C ARG A 44 -9.02 -2.66 14.68
N GLY A 45 -8.23 -1.64 15.00
CA GLY A 45 -6.85 -1.82 15.46
C GLY A 45 -5.84 -2.19 14.37
N LEU A 46 -6.26 -2.21 13.10
CA LEU A 46 -5.41 -2.47 11.94
C LEU A 46 -5.16 -1.18 11.16
N THR A 47 -4.04 -1.17 10.45
CA THR A 47 -3.71 -0.11 9.49
C THR A 47 -3.77 -0.67 8.08
N VAL A 48 -4.59 -0.05 7.24
CA VAL A 48 -4.67 -0.36 5.82
C VAL A 48 -3.97 0.75 5.05
N ALA A 49 -3.00 0.40 4.23
CA ALA A 49 -2.37 1.34 3.33
C ALA A 49 -2.52 0.95 1.88
N ARG A 50 -2.89 1.93 1.06
CA ARG A 50 -2.82 1.84 -0.39
C ARG A 50 -1.38 2.14 -0.82
N HIS A 51 -0.77 1.20 -1.53
CA HIS A 51 0.53 1.30 -2.17
C HIS A 51 0.36 1.49 -3.68
N ALA A 52 0.98 2.53 -4.25
CA ALA A 52 1.20 2.60 -5.70
C ALA A 52 2.44 1.75 -6.02
N GLY A 53 2.26 0.65 -6.74
CA GLY A 53 3.36 -0.17 -7.22
C GLY A 53 4.18 0.57 -8.28
N ALA A 54 5.45 0.18 -8.43
CA ALA A 54 6.34 0.70 -9.48
C ALA A 54 5.81 0.39 -10.90
N ASP A 55 4.92 -0.60 -11.02
CA ASP A 55 4.20 -1.05 -12.21
C ASP A 55 2.85 -0.33 -12.41
N ALA A 56 2.61 0.79 -11.71
CA ALA A 56 1.33 1.52 -11.67
C ALA A 56 0.15 0.70 -11.12
N ARG A 57 0.38 -0.52 -10.58
CA ARG A 57 -0.68 -1.32 -9.97
C ARG A 57 -0.89 -0.85 -8.54
N THR A 58 -2.14 -0.52 -8.21
CA THR A 58 -2.51 -0.29 -6.82
C THR A 58 -2.45 -1.62 -6.06
N ARG A 59 -1.82 -1.64 -4.89
CA ARG A 59 -1.80 -2.78 -3.96
C ARG A 59 -2.22 -2.29 -2.59
N TYR A 60 -3.01 -3.07 -1.89
CA TYR A 60 -3.38 -2.73 -0.50
C TYR A 60 -2.59 -3.62 0.44
N ARG A 61 -2.11 -3.06 1.54
CA ARG A 61 -1.42 -3.80 2.59
C ARG A 61 -2.12 -3.53 3.91
N VAL A 62 -2.28 -4.60 4.69
CA VAL A 62 -2.87 -4.55 6.03
C VAL A 62 -1.77 -4.83 7.03
N TYR A 63 -1.68 -3.99 8.05
CA TYR A 63 -0.70 -4.07 9.12
C TYR A 63 -1.40 -4.17 10.46
N ASP A 64 -0.73 -4.81 11.41
CA ASP A 64 -1.18 -4.83 12.79
C ASP A 64 -0.95 -3.46 13.47
N GLY A 65 -1.87 -3.07 14.33
CA GLY A 65 -1.82 -1.80 15.06
C GLY A 65 -2.20 -0.55 14.25
N THR A 66 -2.15 0.60 14.92
CA THR A 66 -2.33 1.94 14.34
C THR A 66 -0.99 2.57 13.99
N LEU A 67 -0.46 2.21 12.82
CA LEU A 67 0.81 2.70 12.29
C LEU A 67 0.64 4.03 11.57
N THR A 68 1.58 4.94 11.76
CA THR A 68 1.61 6.20 11.02
C THR A 68 1.93 5.98 9.54
N ARG A 69 1.53 6.94 8.70
CA ARG A 69 1.91 6.98 7.28
C ARG A 69 3.42 6.79 7.08
N ARG A 70 4.21 7.41 7.95
CA ARG A 70 5.67 7.32 7.94
C ARG A 70 6.14 5.88 8.15
N GLU A 71 5.67 5.22 9.20
CA GLU A 71 6.06 3.83 9.53
C GLU A 71 5.69 2.87 8.40
N VAL A 72 4.47 2.99 7.86
CA VAL A 72 3.98 2.09 6.80
C VAL A 72 4.82 2.19 5.52
N PHE A 73 5.24 3.38 5.12
CA PHE A 73 5.87 3.59 3.82
C PHE A 73 7.39 3.61 3.84
N TYR A 74 8.01 4.01 4.96
CA TYR A 74 9.46 4.10 5.08
C TYR A 74 10.07 2.93 5.82
N ASP A 75 9.47 2.54 6.94
CA ASP A 75 9.96 1.43 7.74
C ASP A 75 9.42 0.10 7.19
N GLN A 76 8.29 0.14 6.48
CA GLN A 76 7.68 -0.96 5.75
C GLN A 76 7.68 -2.26 6.56
N PRO A 77 7.01 -2.28 7.73
CA PRO A 77 6.91 -3.50 8.52
C PRO A 77 6.29 -4.63 7.71
N SER A 78 6.49 -5.87 8.14
CA SER A 78 5.87 -7.01 7.47
C SER A 78 4.34 -6.86 7.53
N PRO A 79 3.64 -6.78 6.39
CA PRO A 79 2.19 -6.71 6.40
C PRO A 79 1.61 -8.03 6.88
N LEU A 80 0.49 -7.98 7.61
CA LEU A 80 -0.29 -9.16 7.96
C LEU A 80 -0.88 -9.82 6.71
N ALA A 81 -1.34 -9.01 5.77
CA ALA A 81 -1.92 -9.44 4.51
C ALA A 81 -1.75 -8.37 3.44
N SER A 82 -1.84 -8.78 2.17
CA SER A 82 -1.78 -7.89 1.02
C SER A 82 -2.85 -8.28 0.01
N VAL A 83 -3.39 -7.30 -0.70
CA VAL A 83 -4.33 -7.50 -1.82
C VAL A 83 -3.69 -6.96 -3.08
N THR A 84 -3.62 -7.80 -4.10
CA THR A 84 -2.99 -7.49 -5.38
C THR A 84 -3.95 -7.68 -6.55
N VAL A 85 -3.78 -6.88 -7.61
CA VAL A 85 -4.51 -7.05 -8.85
C VAL A 85 -3.78 -8.02 -9.77
N VAL A 86 -4.47 -9.09 -10.16
CA VAL A 86 -4.04 -10.08 -11.13
C VAL A 86 -4.84 -9.93 -12.43
N SER A 87 -4.16 -10.07 -13.56
CA SER A 87 -4.83 -10.09 -14.86
C SER A 87 -5.32 -11.50 -15.13
N THR A 88 -6.62 -11.65 -15.37
CA THR A 88 -7.23 -12.93 -15.75
C THR A 88 -7.79 -12.85 -17.17
N PRO A 89 -8.07 -13.97 -17.85
CA PRO A 89 -8.77 -13.98 -19.14
C PRO A 89 -10.14 -13.29 -19.11
N TYR A 90 -10.74 -13.14 -17.93
CA TYR A 90 -12.04 -12.50 -17.71
C TYR A 90 -11.93 -11.08 -17.16
N GLY A 91 -10.73 -10.47 -17.21
CA GLY A 91 -10.45 -9.11 -16.73
C GLY A 91 -9.59 -9.06 -15.46
N PRO A 92 -9.26 -7.85 -14.97
CA PRO A 92 -8.51 -7.69 -13.72
C PRO A 92 -9.34 -8.19 -12.53
N ARG A 93 -8.70 -8.93 -11.62
CA ARG A 93 -9.29 -9.40 -10.37
C ARG A 93 -8.36 -9.08 -9.21
N TRP A 94 -8.93 -8.79 -8.06
CA TRP A 94 -8.20 -8.59 -6.81
C TRP A 94 -8.15 -9.88 -6.04
N VAL A 95 -6.97 -10.21 -5.50
CA VAL A 95 -6.72 -11.47 -4.80
C VAL A 95 -5.90 -11.18 -3.53
N SER A 96 -6.17 -11.96 -2.48
CA SER A 96 -5.38 -11.92 -1.25
C SER A 96 -4.08 -12.69 -1.44
N ASP A 97 -2.94 -12.08 -1.13
CA ASP A 97 -1.63 -12.74 -1.21
C ASP A 97 -1.49 -13.87 -0.16
N ARG A 98 -2.31 -13.86 0.91
CA ARG A 98 -2.35 -14.94 1.91
C ARG A 98 -3.00 -16.22 1.37
N ASP A 99 -3.99 -16.06 0.50
CA ASP A 99 -4.71 -17.17 -0.12
C ASP A 99 -4.95 -16.85 -1.60
N PRO A 100 -3.93 -17.06 -2.46
CA PRO A 100 -4.01 -16.75 -3.88
C PRO A 100 -4.96 -17.67 -4.65
N TYR A 101 -5.39 -18.78 -4.04
CA TYR A 101 -6.37 -19.71 -4.60
C TYR A 101 -7.79 -19.50 -4.05
N GLY A 102 -7.94 -18.57 -3.11
CA GLY A 102 -9.21 -18.18 -2.53
C GLY A 102 -10.09 -17.37 -3.50
N PRO A 103 -11.19 -16.79 -2.98
CA PRO A 103 -12.05 -15.93 -3.78
C PRO A 103 -11.27 -14.75 -4.37
N SER A 104 -11.71 -14.31 -5.54
CA SER A 104 -11.20 -13.11 -6.21
C SER A 104 -12.32 -12.11 -6.44
N TRP A 105 -12.00 -10.84 -6.32
CA TRP A 105 -12.99 -9.76 -6.33
C TRP A 105 -12.82 -8.85 -7.53
N THR A 106 -13.89 -8.16 -7.93
CA THR A 106 -13.81 -7.14 -8.99
C THR A 106 -13.28 -5.81 -8.47
N ASP A 107 -13.40 -5.56 -7.17
CA ASP A 107 -13.04 -4.32 -6.52
C ASP A 107 -12.07 -4.53 -5.35
N ALA A 108 -11.22 -3.53 -5.11
CA ALA A 108 -10.20 -3.58 -4.06
C ALA A 108 -10.76 -3.39 -2.65
N ASP A 109 -11.77 -2.53 -2.48
CA ASP A 109 -12.38 -2.29 -1.17
C ASP A 109 -13.18 -3.52 -0.74
N GLU A 110 -13.83 -4.24 -1.67
CA GLU A 110 -14.48 -5.52 -1.42
C GLU A 110 -13.47 -6.59 -0.95
N ALA A 111 -12.38 -6.78 -1.70
CA ALA A 111 -11.31 -7.70 -1.32
C ALA A 111 -10.72 -7.37 0.05
N LEU A 112 -10.49 -6.09 0.31
CA LEU A 112 -9.96 -5.61 1.57
C LEU A 112 -10.92 -5.86 2.74
N ALA A 113 -12.23 -5.65 2.55
CA ALA A 113 -13.23 -5.90 3.57
C ALA A 113 -13.17 -7.36 4.03
N HIS A 114 -13.11 -8.31 3.09
CA HIS A 114 -12.98 -9.74 3.40
C HIS A 114 -11.68 -10.08 4.14
N VAL A 115 -10.55 -9.50 3.73
CA VAL A 115 -9.26 -9.71 4.41
C VAL A 115 -9.29 -9.16 5.84
N VAL A 116 -9.81 -7.94 6.03
CA VAL A 116 -9.93 -7.30 7.35
C VAL A 116 -10.88 -8.06 8.26
N GLU A 117 -11.99 -8.57 7.73
CA GLU A 117 -12.93 -9.41 8.47
C GLU A 117 -12.26 -10.72 8.91
N GLY A 118 -11.60 -11.44 8.02
CA GLY A 118 -10.89 -12.68 8.37
C GLY A 118 -9.86 -12.47 9.48
N LEU A 119 -9.05 -11.39 9.40
CA LEU A 119 -8.08 -11.04 10.44
C LEU A 119 -8.72 -10.69 11.78
N ALA A 120 -9.90 -10.05 11.77
CA ALA A 120 -10.62 -9.73 12.99
C ALA A 120 -11.21 -10.97 13.68
N TRP A 121 -11.51 -12.02 12.92
CA TRP A 121 -11.98 -13.31 13.45
C TRP A 121 -10.84 -14.13 14.07
N ASP A 122 -9.64 -14.11 13.47
CA ASP A 122 -8.47 -14.84 13.95
C ASP A 122 -7.88 -14.28 15.26
N ALA A 123 -8.23 -13.05 15.64
CA ALA A 123 -7.72 -12.37 16.84
C ALA A 123 -8.53 -12.66 18.13
N ARG A 124 -9.43 -13.64 18.11
CA ARG A 124 -10.25 -14.11 19.25
C ARG A 124 -9.79 -15.47 19.75
#